data_AF-A0A497PFS2-F1
#
_entry.id   AF-A0A497PFS2-F1
#
_cell.length_a   1.000
_cell.length_b   1.000
_cell.length_c   1.000
_cell.angle_alpha   90.00
_cell.angle_beta   90.00
_cell.angle_gamma   90.00
#
_symmetry.space_group_name_H-M   'P 1'
#
loop_
_entity.id
_entity.type
_entity.pdbx_description
1 polymer ?
#
loop_
_entity_poly.entity_id
_entity_poly.type
_entity_poly.pdbx_seq_one_letter_code
_entity_poly.pdbx_strand_id
1 'polypeptide(L)'
;MSAAERVKLPKRKVYTVKSLMRDMMAIEATPTVVQKIGTEVIYFEWTCCRESLGDDHPVTVGLDMLLKFMQEDYERFLLEGELWRTADTPRAAINKFLKTLPPEVLDHELCREPEYIHSVLEAARQERLQEIRRCKQIEKGLRAELKQSPDDPDLHNQLRLVLWLLGEYHEASQEFKTAKKLGWAPDKSVLVAL
;
A
#
# COMPACT_ATOMS: atom_id res chain seq x y z
N MET A 1 -0.99 17.09 12.19
CA MET A 1 -0.35 16.92 10.87
C MET A 1 0.15 15.48 10.78
N SER A 2 -0.20 14.73 9.73
CA SER A 2 0.26 13.34 9.56
C SER A 2 1.74 13.28 9.24
N ALA A 3 2.39 12.12 9.43
CA ALA A 3 3.79 11.92 9.06
C ALA A 3 4.04 12.23 7.57
N ALA A 4 3.12 11.79 6.69
CA ALA A 4 3.16 12.04 5.25
C ALA A 4 3.20 13.54 4.85
N GLU A 5 2.57 14.44 5.63
CA GLU A 5 2.58 15.88 5.36
C GLU A 5 3.98 16.50 5.52
N ARG A 6 4.80 15.95 6.43
CA ARG A 6 6.12 16.48 6.77
C ARG A 6 7.25 15.86 5.94
N VAL A 7 6.98 14.77 5.23
CA VAL A 7 7.97 14.06 4.42
C VAL A 7 8.40 14.94 3.25
N LYS A 8 9.72 15.13 3.12
CA LYS A 8 10.36 15.69 1.93
C LYS A 8 11.01 14.54 1.20
N LEU A 9 10.51 14.23 -0.01
CA LEU A 9 11.08 13.18 -0.83
C LEU A 9 12.45 13.63 -1.36
N PRO A 10 13.49 12.78 -1.27
CA PRO A 10 14.79 13.13 -1.81
C PRO A 10 14.73 13.19 -3.33
N LYS A 11 15.46 14.15 -3.92
CA LYS A 11 15.82 14.10 -5.34
C LYS A 11 17.06 13.25 -5.48
N ARG A 12 16.98 12.18 -6.26
CA ARG A 12 18.10 11.27 -6.51
C ARG A 12 18.62 11.46 -7.92
N LYS A 13 19.92 11.21 -8.11
CA LYS A 13 20.53 11.14 -9.45
C LYS A 13 20.30 9.78 -10.11
N VAL A 14 20.08 8.75 -9.30
CA VAL A 14 19.81 7.38 -9.72
C VAL A 14 18.80 6.82 -8.73
N TYR A 15 17.81 6.10 -9.24
CA TYR A 15 16.93 5.28 -8.42
C TYR A 15 17.24 3.81 -8.66
N THR A 16 17.50 3.08 -7.57
CA THR A 16 17.33 1.62 -7.56
C THR A 16 15.94 1.25 -7.08
N VAL A 17 15.50 0.01 -7.31
CA VAL A 17 14.28 -0.55 -6.72
C VAL A 17 14.25 -0.29 -5.21
N LYS A 18 15.33 -0.60 -4.49
CA LYS A 18 15.44 -0.35 -3.04
C LYS A 18 15.24 1.12 -2.65
N SER A 19 15.78 2.04 -3.44
CA SER A 19 15.65 3.47 -3.16
C SER A 19 14.23 3.98 -3.40
N LEU A 20 13.57 3.51 -4.46
CA LEU A 20 12.17 3.78 -4.75
C LEU A 20 11.28 3.28 -3.61
N MET A 21 11.45 2.02 -3.20
CA MET A 21 10.65 1.43 -2.14
C MET A 21 10.87 2.12 -0.79
N ARG A 22 12.09 2.60 -0.51
CA ARG A 22 12.36 3.42 0.69
C ARG A 22 11.56 4.71 0.69
N ASP A 23 11.51 5.40 -0.46
CA ASP A 23 10.81 6.67 -0.60
C ASP A 23 9.29 6.47 -0.53
N MET A 24 8.76 5.35 -1.08
CA MET A 24 7.37 4.91 -0.90
C MET A 24 7.02 4.66 0.57
N MET A 25 7.89 3.98 1.31
CA MET A 25 7.70 3.75 2.74
C MET A 25 7.82 5.04 3.58
N ALA A 26 8.45 6.09 3.05
CA ALA A 26 8.52 7.38 3.72
C ALA A 26 7.17 8.10 3.66
N ILE A 27 6.42 7.95 2.56
CA ILE A 27 5.09 8.54 2.39
C ILE A 27 3.94 7.67 2.90
N GLU A 28 4.25 6.57 3.60
CA GLU A 28 3.26 5.62 4.11
C GLU A 28 2.34 5.07 3.00
N ALA A 29 2.94 4.62 1.89
CA ALA A 29 2.21 4.18 0.71
C ALA A 29 1.22 3.04 1.02
N THR A 30 -0.07 3.35 0.83
CA THR A 30 -1.21 2.44 0.88
C THR A 30 -1.36 1.70 -0.46
N PRO A 31 -2.21 0.66 -0.56
CA PRO A 31 -2.38 -0.09 -1.80
C PRO A 31 -2.61 0.80 -3.04
N THR A 32 -3.50 1.79 -2.95
CA THR A 32 -3.77 2.77 -4.02
C THR A 32 -2.49 3.45 -4.53
N VAL A 33 -1.68 3.95 -3.60
CA VAL A 33 -0.44 4.68 -3.90
C VAL A 33 0.61 3.76 -4.49
N VAL A 34 0.71 2.53 -3.96
CA VAL A 34 1.62 1.52 -4.46
C VAL A 34 1.22 1.08 -5.88
N GLN A 35 -0.06 0.87 -6.16
CA GLN A 35 -0.57 0.50 -7.48
C GLN A 35 -0.22 1.55 -8.54
N LYS A 36 -0.38 2.84 -8.22
CA LYS A 36 0.02 3.94 -9.11
C LYS A 36 1.50 3.85 -9.48
N ILE A 37 2.37 3.74 -8.48
CA ILE A 37 3.83 3.68 -8.71
C ILE A 37 4.20 2.40 -9.46
N GLY A 38 3.56 1.28 -9.13
CA GLY A 38 3.72 0.02 -9.85
C GLY A 38 3.42 0.18 -11.34
N THR A 39 2.32 0.86 -11.66
CA THR A 39 1.87 1.08 -13.04
C THR A 39 2.75 2.09 -13.80
N GLU A 40 3.14 3.19 -13.16
CA GLU A 40 3.87 4.27 -13.85
C GLU A 40 5.39 4.00 -13.95
N VAL A 41 5.96 3.30 -12.97
CA VAL A 41 7.41 3.08 -12.85
C VAL A 41 7.78 1.61 -13.06
N ILE A 42 7.25 0.69 -12.24
CA ILE A 42 7.72 -0.72 -12.25
C ILE A 42 7.29 -1.46 -13.51
N TYR A 43 6.08 -1.21 -14.04
CA TYR A 43 5.63 -1.83 -15.28
C TYR A 43 6.52 -1.49 -16.47
N PHE A 44 6.95 -0.23 -16.57
CA PHE A 44 7.91 0.19 -17.59
C PHE A 44 9.25 -0.51 -17.41
N GLU A 45 9.78 -0.53 -16.18
CA GLU A 45 11.06 -1.17 -15.89
C GLU A 45 11.05 -2.67 -16.21
N TRP A 46 9.99 -3.35 -15.81
CA TRP A 46 9.75 -4.75 -16.10
C TRP A 46 9.72 -4.99 -17.62
N THR A 47 9.03 -4.15 -18.38
CA THR A 47 8.99 -4.23 -19.84
C THR A 47 10.39 -4.11 -20.45
N CYS A 48 11.19 -3.11 -20.01
CA CYS A 48 12.56 -2.95 -20.47
C CYS A 48 13.46 -4.15 -20.11
N CYS A 49 13.32 -4.70 -18.91
CA CYS A 49 14.09 -5.88 -18.48
C CYS A 49 13.69 -7.13 -19.27
N ARG A 50 12.40 -7.33 -19.56
CA ARG A 50 11.94 -8.43 -20.42
C ARG A 50 12.56 -8.38 -21.81
N GLU A 51 12.57 -7.20 -22.42
CA GLU A 51 13.13 -7.01 -23.77
C GLU A 51 14.66 -7.17 -23.82
N SER A 52 15.37 -6.71 -22.78
CA SER A 52 16.84 -6.67 -22.76
C SER A 52 17.51 -7.88 -22.13
N LEU A 53 16.93 -8.44 -21.06
CA LEU A 53 17.50 -9.52 -20.26
C LEU A 53 16.78 -10.86 -20.49
N GLY A 54 15.54 -10.82 -21.00
CA GLY A 54 14.67 -11.99 -21.17
C GLY A 54 13.78 -12.26 -19.96
N ASP A 55 12.75 -13.08 -20.18
CA ASP A 55 11.70 -13.39 -19.20
C ASP A 55 12.22 -14.16 -17.98
N ASP A 56 13.18 -15.07 -18.17
CA ASP A 56 13.74 -15.92 -17.11
C ASP A 56 14.86 -15.24 -16.30
N HIS A 57 15.25 -14.01 -16.66
CA HIS A 57 16.30 -13.32 -15.94
C HIS A 57 15.84 -12.96 -14.52
N PRO A 58 16.66 -13.17 -13.47
CA PRO A 58 16.24 -12.95 -12.08
C PRO A 58 15.68 -11.56 -11.78
N VAL A 59 16.25 -10.51 -12.39
CA VAL A 59 15.73 -9.13 -12.28
C VAL A 59 14.32 -9.02 -12.87
N THR A 60 14.11 -9.59 -14.05
CA THR A 60 12.81 -9.59 -14.74
C THR A 60 11.75 -10.32 -13.91
N VAL A 61 12.07 -11.51 -13.41
CA VAL A 61 11.18 -12.30 -12.53
C VAL A 61 10.89 -11.55 -11.23
N GLY A 62 11.91 -10.92 -10.61
CA GLY A 62 11.73 -10.15 -9.39
C GLY A 62 10.86 -8.90 -9.59
N LEU A 63 10.99 -8.23 -10.73
CA LEU A 63 10.14 -7.09 -11.09
C LEU A 63 8.70 -7.52 -11.38
N ASP A 64 8.49 -8.71 -11.96
CA ASP A 64 7.16 -9.30 -12.15
C ASP A 64 6.48 -9.57 -10.81
N MET A 65 7.19 -10.21 -9.88
CA MET A 65 6.72 -10.42 -8.51
C MET A 65 6.39 -9.10 -7.81
N LEU A 66 7.25 -8.08 -7.96
CA LEU A 66 7.02 -6.76 -7.38
C LEU A 66 5.78 -6.11 -8.00
N LEU A 67 5.63 -6.15 -9.31
CA LEU A 67 4.48 -5.58 -10.00
C LEU A 67 3.17 -6.23 -9.53
N LYS A 68 3.12 -7.56 -9.45
CA LYS A 68 1.98 -8.30 -8.92
C LYS A 68 1.65 -7.91 -7.48
N PHE A 69 2.65 -7.79 -6.62
CA PHE A 69 2.44 -7.31 -5.25
C PHE A 69 1.82 -5.92 -5.23
N MET A 70 2.32 -5.02 -6.07
CA MET A 70 1.90 -3.63 -6.12
C MET A 70 0.50 -3.44 -6.72
N GLN A 71 0.08 -4.31 -7.64
CA GLN A 71 -1.19 -4.18 -8.35
C GLN A 71 -2.33 -5.01 -7.74
N GLU A 72 -2.00 -6.08 -7.01
CA GLU A 72 -3.01 -7.05 -6.55
C GLU A 72 -2.81 -7.46 -5.09
N ASP A 73 -1.66 -8.07 -4.76
CA ASP A 73 -1.54 -8.80 -3.50
C ASP A 73 -1.64 -7.88 -2.28
N TYR A 74 -1.08 -6.67 -2.36
CA TYR A 74 -1.08 -5.76 -1.21
C TYR A 74 -2.50 -5.31 -0.83
N GLU A 75 -3.33 -4.99 -1.82
CA GLU A 75 -4.73 -4.65 -1.58
C GLU A 75 -5.48 -5.87 -1.03
N ARG A 76 -5.29 -7.04 -1.67
CA ARG A 76 -5.92 -8.30 -1.23
C ARG A 76 -5.59 -8.61 0.24
N PHE A 77 -4.32 -8.51 0.66
CA PHE A 77 -3.92 -8.76 2.04
C PHE A 77 -4.63 -7.84 3.06
N LEU A 78 -4.90 -6.60 2.67
CA LEU A 78 -5.63 -5.67 3.53
C LEU A 78 -7.11 -6.07 3.65
N LEU A 79 -7.75 -6.30 2.50
CA LEU A 79 -9.17 -6.60 2.37
C LEU A 79 -9.56 -7.96 2.97
N GLU A 80 -8.75 -8.99 2.78
CA GLU A 80 -8.98 -10.34 3.30
C GLU A 80 -8.68 -10.45 4.81
N GLY A 81 -8.13 -9.39 5.39
CA GLY A 81 -7.85 -9.36 6.81
C GLY A 81 -6.53 -10.02 7.21
N GLU A 82 -5.54 -10.07 6.31
CA GLU A 82 -4.19 -10.51 6.66
C GLU A 82 -3.40 -9.43 7.41
N LEU A 83 -3.64 -8.15 7.06
CA LEU A 83 -3.02 -6.97 7.67
C LEU A 83 -3.92 -6.38 8.77
N TRP A 84 -4.01 -7.03 9.92
CA TRP A 84 -4.95 -6.64 10.99
C TRP A 84 -4.32 -6.41 12.35
N ARG A 85 -3.09 -6.87 12.58
CA ARG A 85 -2.40 -6.66 13.85
C ARG A 85 -1.87 -5.24 13.90
N THR A 86 -1.66 -4.72 15.11
CA THR A 86 -1.03 -3.40 15.30
C THR A 86 0.32 -3.27 14.59
N ALA A 87 1.06 -4.38 14.43
CA ALA A 87 2.35 -4.42 13.75
C ALA A 87 2.27 -4.44 12.21
N ASP A 88 1.08 -4.74 11.65
CA ASP A 88 0.87 -4.92 10.21
C ASP A 88 0.74 -3.55 9.50
N THR A 89 1.72 -2.67 9.69
CA THR A 89 1.78 -1.33 9.09
C THR A 89 2.15 -1.39 7.60
N PRO A 90 1.90 -0.32 6.80
CA PRO A 90 2.35 -0.25 5.41
C PRO A 90 3.84 -0.55 5.23
N ARG A 91 4.68 0.03 6.10
CA ARG A 91 6.12 -0.23 6.11
C ARG A 91 6.44 -1.68 6.41
N ALA A 92 5.71 -2.33 7.32
CA ALA A 92 5.94 -3.73 7.66
C ALA A 92 5.53 -4.66 6.52
N ALA A 93 4.38 -4.41 5.88
CA ALA A 93 3.90 -5.17 4.73
C ALA A 93 4.90 -5.10 3.56
N ILE A 94 5.30 -3.89 3.18
CA ILE A 94 6.30 -3.67 2.11
C ILE A 94 7.63 -4.35 2.47
N ASN A 95 8.16 -4.13 3.68
CA ASN A 95 9.43 -4.75 4.07
C ASN A 95 9.38 -6.28 4.12
N LYS A 96 8.23 -6.86 4.52
CA LYS A 96 8.04 -8.31 4.52
C LYS A 96 8.13 -8.85 3.09
N PHE A 97 7.49 -8.18 2.14
CA PHE A 97 7.58 -8.53 0.73
C PHE A 97 9.00 -8.36 0.17
N LEU A 98 9.67 -7.23 0.42
CA LEU A 98 11.02 -7.00 -0.13
C LEU A 98 12.07 -8.01 0.32
N LYS A 99 11.86 -8.69 1.47
CA LYS A 99 12.73 -9.78 1.94
C LYS A 99 12.63 -11.05 1.09
N THR A 100 11.59 -11.19 0.26
CA THR A 100 11.44 -12.32 -0.65
C THR A 100 12.13 -12.07 -1.99
N LEU A 101 12.57 -10.84 -2.27
CA LEU A 101 13.26 -10.50 -3.51
C LEU A 101 14.77 -10.75 -3.40
N PRO A 102 15.41 -11.28 -4.45
CA PRO A 102 16.86 -11.36 -4.56
C PRO A 102 17.54 -9.98 -4.40
N PRO A 103 18.75 -9.90 -3.81
CA PRO A 103 19.47 -8.63 -3.66
C PRO A 103 19.71 -7.88 -4.98
N GLU A 104 19.97 -8.61 -6.07
CA GLU A 104 20.17 -8.02 -7.40
C GLU A 104 18.92 -7.28 -7.92
N VAL A 105 17.71 -7.72 -7.54
CA VAL A 105 16.46 -7.00 -7.87
C VAL A 105 16.40 -5.69 -7.08
N LEU A 106 16.81 -5.71 -5.81
CA LEU A 106 16.78 -4.51 -4.95
C LEU A 106 17.82 -3.48 -5.39
N ASP A 107 18.98 -3.93 -5.82
CA ASP A 107 20.10 -3.10 -6.25
C ASP A 107 20.00 -2.70 -7.74
N HIS A 108 19.05 -3.28 -8.49
CA HIS A 108 18.76 -2.92 -9.89
C HIS A 108 18.44 -1.42 -10.04
N GLU A 109 19.17 -0.76 -10.94
CA GLU A 109 18.98 0.65 -11.30
C GLU A 109 17.82 0.78 -12.29
N LEU A 110 16.90 1.69 -12.01
CA LEU A 110 15.74 1.95 -12.86
C LEU A 110 16.15 2.75 -14.09
N CYS A 111 15.67 2.34 -15.26
CA CYS A 111 15.93 2.96 -16.55
C CYS A 111 15.20 4.30 -16.73
N ARG A 112 14.10 4.53 -16.00
CA ARG A 112 13.35 5.80 -16.05
C ARG A 112 14.19 6.97 -15.56
N GLU A 113 14.03 8.12 -16.20
CA GLU A 113 14.66 9.37 -15.77
C GLU A 113 14.35 9.69 -14.29
N PRO A 114 15.36 10.05 -13.47
CA PRO A 114 15.17 10.29 -12.04
C PRO A 114 14.13 11.37 -11.72
N GLU A 115 14.06 12.43 -12.53
CA GLU A 115 13.06 13.49 -12.41
C GLU A 115 11.64 12.98 -12.62
N TYR A 116 11.44 12.04 -13.57
CA TYR A 116 10.15 11.42 -13.80
C TYR A 116 9.73 10.59 -12.58
N ILE A 117 10.62 9.71 -12.09
CA ILE A 117 10.35 8.89 -10.89
C ILE A 117 10.01 9.77 -9.69
N HIS A 118 10.78 10.84 -9.49
CA HIS A 118 10.52 11.80 -8.41
C HIS A 118 9.15 12.47 -8.55
N SER A 119 8.74 12.83 -9.77
CA SER A 119 7.41 13.42 -10.03
C SER A 119 6.28 12.45 -9.72
N VAL A 120 6.43 11.16 -10.06
CA VAL A 120 5.45 10.11 -9.72
C VAL A 120 5.35 9.96 -8.20
N LEU A 121 6.48 9.95 -7.48
CA LEU A 121 6.51 9.88 -6.02
C LEU A 121 5.82 11.09 -5.35
N GLU A 122 6.01 12.31 -5.87
CA GLU A 122 5.30 13.48 -5.35
C GLU A 122 3.79 13.42 -5.65
N ALA A 123 3.40 12.95 -6.84
CA ALA A 123 1.99 12.75 -7.17
C ALA A 123 1.34 11.70 -6.24
N ALA A 124 2.01 10.56 -6.05
CA ALA A 124 1.65 9.52 -5.10
C ALA A 124 1.51 10.06 -3.66
N ARG A 125 2.42 10.94 -3.24
CA ARG A 125 2.33 11.62 -1.94
C ARG A 125 1.11 12.53 -1.87
N GLN A 126 0.79 13.29 -2.91
CA GLN A 126 -0.40 14.15 -2.92
C GLN A 126 -1.69 13.34 -2.85
N GLU A 127 -1.77 12.22 -3.56
CA GLU A 127 -2.90 11.29 -3.49
C GLU A 127 -3.05 10.71 -2.08
N ARG A 128 -1.94 10.28 -1.46
CA ARG A 128 -1.95 9.83 -0.05
C ARG A 128 -2.51 10.90 0.89
N LEU A 129 -2.15 12.17 0.70
CA LEU A 129 -2.68 13.27 1.51
C LEU A 129 -4.18 13.49 1.29
N GLN A 130 -4.67 13.32 0.06
CA GLN A 130 -6.09 13.37 -0.25
C GLN A 130 -6.84 12.19 0.37
N GLU A 131 -6.29 10.99 0.30
CA GLU A 131 -6.82 9.77 0.91
C GLU A 131 -6.98 9.94 2.43
N ILE A 132 -5.98 10.48 3.13
CA ILE A 132 -6.08 10.78 4.57
C ILE A 132 -7.26 11.72 4.86
N ARG A 133 -7.47 12.76 4.02
CA ARG A 133 -8.58 13.71 4.21
C ARG A 133 -9.94 13.03 4.02
N ARG A 134 -10.06 12.20 2.98
CA ARG A 134 -11.28 11.43 2.70
C ARG A 134 -11.58 10.43 3.82
N CYS A 135 -10.57 9.66 4.24
CA CYS A 135 -10.69 8.67 5.32
C CYS A 135 -11.16 9.30 6.63
N LYS A 136 -10.71 10.52 6.98
CA LYS A 136 -11.20 11.23 8.19
C LYS A 136 -12.68 11.59 8.13
N GLN A 137 -13.25 11.77 6.94
CA GLN A 137 -14.68 12.02 6.79
C GLN A 137 -15.46 10.72 6.90
N ILE A 138 -14.97 9.67 6.24
CA ILE A 138 -15.57 8.32 6.28
C ILE A 138 -15.58 7.77 7.71
N GLU A 139 -14.48 7.90 8.44
CA GLU A 139 -14.34 7.46 9.84
C GLU A 139 -15.44 8.05 10.74
N LYS A 140 -15.74 9.34 10.58
CA LYS A 140 -16.82 10.00 11.34
C LYS A 140 -18.20 9.44 10.99
N GLY A 141 -18.45 9.15 9.71
CA GLY A 141 -19.69 8.54 9.22
C GLY A 141 -19.88 7.15 9.80
N LEU A 142 -18.87 6.29 9.65
CA LEU A 142 -18.87 4.92 10.18
C LEU A 142 -19.09 4.88 11.69
N ARG A 143 -18.46 5.77 12.46
CA ARG A 143 -18.72 5.88 13.90
C ARG A 143 -20.13 6.34 14.24
N ALA A 144 -20.78 7.13 13.40
CA ALA A 144 -22.17 7.53 13.61
C ALA A 144 -23.13 6.37 13.29
N GLU A 145 -22.84 5.60 12.25
CA GLU A 145 -23.61 4.40 11.87
C GLU A 145 -23.47 3.29 12.93
N LEU A 146 -22.26 3.04 13.43
CA LEU A 146 -22.02 2.07 14.52
C LEU A 146 -22.75 2.42 15.83
N LYS A 147 -23.11 3.68 16.06
CA LYS A 147 -23.98 4.04 17.21
C LYS A 147 -25.40 3.54 17.04
N GLN A 148 -25.87 3.38 15.80
CA GLN A 148 -27.21 2.91 15.46
C GLN A 148 -27.22 1.38 15.28
N SER A 149 -26.15 0.84 14.72
CA SER A 149 -25.98 -0.59 14.43
C SER A 149 -24.65 -1.12 15.03
N PRO A 150 -24.55 -1.23 16.36
CA PRO A 150 -23.30 -1.58 17.05
C PRO A 150 -22.85 -3.03 16.84
N ASP A 151 -23.72 -3.89 16.33
CA ASP A 151 -23.43 -5.31 16.09
C ASP A 151 -23.25 -5.64 14.60
N ASP A 152 -23.07 -4.62 13.75
CA ASP A 152 -22.85 -4.81 12.31
C ASP A 152 -21.38 -5.19 12.00
N PRO A 153 -21.10 -6.44 11.59
CA PRO A 153 -19.74 -6.89 11.33
C PRO A 153 -19.07 -6.16 10.16
N ASP A 154 -19.83 -5.70 9.16
CA ASP A 154 -19.28 -5.00 8.01
C ASP A 154 -18.88 -3.57 8.36
N LEU A 155 -19.68 -2.87 9.18
CA LEU A 155 -19.31 -1.54 9.68
C LEU A 155 -18.03 -1.56 10.52
N HIS A 156 -17.86 -2.57 11.38
CA HIS A 156 -16.61 -2.76 12.12
C HIS A 156 -15.42 -3.03 11.19
N ASN A 157 -15.59 -3.85 10.14
CA ASN A 157 -14.51 -4.10 9.18
C ASN A 157 -14.18 -2.86 8.33
N GLN A 158 -15.19 -2.11 7.88
CA GLN A 158 -14.99 -0.85 7.16
C GLN A 158 -14.26 0.17 8.04
N LEU A 159 -14.66 0.31 9.32
CA LEU A 159 -13.99 1.22 10.25
C LEU A 159 -12.54 0.81 10.47
N ARG A 160 -12.25 -0.49 10.62
CA ARG A 160 -10.87 -1.00 10.66
C ARG A 160 -10.07 -0.56 9.44
N LEU A 161 -10.58 -0.77 8.23
CA LEU A 161 -9.86 -0.43 6.99
C LEU A 161 -9.51 1.07 6.97
N VAL A 162 -10.48 1.91 7.29
CA VAL A 162 -10.30 3.37 7.35
C VAL A 162 -9.29 3.76 8.44
N LEU A 163 -9.36 3.17 9.63
CA LEU A 163 -8.40 3.41 10.71
C LEU A 163 -6.98 2.97 10.32
N TRP A 164 -6.85 1.84 9.62
CA TRP A 164 -5.55 1.39 9.10
C TRP A 164 -4.97 2.39 8.09
N LEU A 165 -5.81 2.89 7.16
CA LEU A 165 -5.42 3.94 6.21
C LEU A 165 -5.10 5.28 6.89
N LEU A 166 -5.62 5.54 8.09
CA LEU A 166 -5.29 6.72 8.90
C LEU A 166 -4.02 6.53 9.76
N GLY A 167 -3.50 5.31 9.86
CA GLY A 167 -2.35 4.97 10.70
C GLY A 167 -2.73 4.61 12.14
N GLU A 168 -4.02 4.48 12.46
CA GLU A 168 -4.55 4.17 13.79
C GLU A 168 -4.59 2.64 14.01
N TYR A 169 -3.43 1.98 13.88
CA TYR A 169 -3.33 0.52 13.79
C TYR A 169 -3.80 -0.22 15.04
N HIS A 170 -3.70 0.40 16.22
CA HIS A 170 -4.20 -0.23 17.46
C HIS A 170 -5.72 -0.34 17.42
N GLU A 171 -6.41 0.75 17.12
CA GLU A 171 -7.86 0.79 17.06
C GLU A 171 -8.38 -0.05 15.89
N ALA A 172 -7.74 0.04 14.72
CA ALA A 172 -8.04 -0.84 13.58
C ALA A 172 -8.00 -2.32 13.99
N SER A 173 -6.99 -2.73 14.76
CA SER A 173 -6.87 -4.11 15.23
C SER A 173 -8.01 -4.52 16.17
N GLN A 174 -8.54 -3.62 16.99
CA GLN A 174 -9.69 -3.90 17.84
C GLN A 174 -10.96 -4.04 17.02
N GLU A 175 -11.20 -3.10 16.09
CA GLU A 175 -12.36 -3.14 15.20
C GLU A 175 -12.40 -4.42 14.36
N PHE A 176 -11.24 -4.93 13.89
CA PHE A 176 -11.19 -6.21 13.21
C PHE A 176 -11.58 -7.39 14.12
N LYS A 177 -11.11 -7.40 15.37
CA LYS A 177 -11.47 -8.46 16.32
C LYS A 177 -12.97 -8.44 16.61
N THR A 178 -13.56 -7.25 16.72
CA THR A 178 -15.00 -7.09 16.88
C THR A 178 -15.75 -7.60 15.66
N ALA A 179 -15.35 -7.17 14.45
CA ALA A 179 -15.92 -7.67 13.19
C ALA A 179 -15.88 -9.21 13.12
N LYS A 180 -14.72 -9.82 13.43
CA LYS A 180 -14.56 -11.28 13.45
C LYS A 180 -15.45 -11.95 14.49
N LYS A 181 -15.60 -11.37 15.68
CA LYS A 181 -16.49 -11.89 16.72
C LYS A 181 -17.96 -11.84 16.30
N LEU A 182 -18.35 -10.82 15.54
CA LEU A 182 -19.69 -10.62 14.99
C LEU A 182 -19.96 -11.42 13.71
N GLY A 183 -18.98 -12.19 13.22
CA GLY A 183 -19.14 -13.11 12.09
C GLY A 183 -18.65 -12.58 10.74
N TRP A 184 -17.85 -11.51 10.71
CA TRP A 184 -17.25 -11.01 9.49
C TRP A 184 -16.37 -12.07 8.80
N ALA A 185 -16.60 -12.27 7.51
CA ALA A 185 -15.79 -13.13 6.67
C ALA A 185 -15.61 -12.49 5.28
N PRO A 186 -14.42 -12.60 4.67
CA PRO A 186 -14.10 -11.91 3.42
C PRO A 186 -14.99 -12.36 2.25
N ASP A 187 -15.46 -13.60 2.24
CA ASP A 187 -16.40 -14.16 1.26
C ASP A 187 -17.83 -13.62 1.39
N LYS A 188 -18.16 -13.01 2.54
CA LYS A 188 -19.51 -12.49 2.85
C LYS A 188 -19.58 -10.97 2.84
N SER A 189 -18.43 -10.30 2.85
CA SER A 189 -18.36 -8.86 2.99
C SER A 189 -18.59 -8.18 1.64
N VAL A 190 -19.52 -7.24 1.60
CA VAL A 190 -19.67 -6.34 0.46
C VAL A 190 -18.58 -5.27 0.61
N LEU A 191 -17.46 -5.46 -0.08
CA LEU A 191 -16.46 -4.42 -0.20
C LEU A 191 -17.07 -3.27 -1.02
N VAL A 192 -17.50 -2.22 -0.32
CA VAL A 192 -17.80 -0.95 -0.98
C VAL A 192 -16.46 -0.28 -1.25
N ALA A 193 -16.16 -0.05 -2.53
CA ALA A 193 -14.96 0.65 -2.95
C ALA A 193 -14.81 1.97 -2.15
N LEU A 194 -13.72 2.10 -1.40
CA LEU A 194 -13.45 3.24 -0.52
C LEU A 194 -12.84 4.45 -1.21
#